data_AF-A0A7L1NNZ0-F1
#
_entry.id   AF-A0A7L1NNZ0-F1
#
_cell.length_a   1.000
_cell.length_b   1.000
_cell.length_c   1.000
_cell.angle_alpha   90.00
_cell.angle_beta   90.00
_cell.angle_gamma   90.00
#
_symmetry.space_group_name_H-M   'P 1'
#
loop_
_entity.id
_entity.type
_entity.pdbx_description
1 polymer ?
#
loop_
_entity_poly.entity_id
_entity_poly.type
_entity_poly.pdbx_seq_one_letter_code
_entity_poly.pdbx_strand_id
1 'polypeptide(L)'
;MDIEKVKGFCQVVVANKVREGIAHLIQSCGLGGMKHNTVVLGWPYGWRQSEDPRSWKTFIGTVRCTTAAHLALLVPKNVSFYPSNHERYNEGNIDVWWIVHDGGMLMLLPFLLKQHKVWRKCKMRIFTVAQMDDNSIQMKKDLATFLYQLRIEAEVEVVEMHNSDISAYTYERTLMMEQRSQMLRQMRLTKTEREREV
;
A
#
# COMPACT_ATOMS: atom_id res chain seq x y z
N MET A 1 1.82 10.44 -21.66
CA MET A 1 1.51 9.03 -21.33
C MET A 1 2.25 8.09 -22.27
N ASP A 2 2.25 8.33 -23.58
CA ASP A 2 2.92 7.45 -24.56
C ASP A 2 4.43 7.34 -24.38
N ILE A 3 5.12 8.45 -24.08
CA ILE A 3 6.57 8.47 -23.81
C ILE A 3 6.91 7.50 -22.67
N GLU A 4 6.12 7.52 -21.60
CA GLU A 4 6.27 6.64 -20.43
C GLU A 4 5.64 5.26 -20.61
N LYS A 5 5.12 4.96 -21.81
CA LYS A 5 4.50 3.67 -22.17
C LYS A 5 3.29 3.30 -21.30
N VAL A 6 2.57 4.29 -20.78
CA VAL A 6 1.35 4.09 -19.99
C VAL A 6 0.16 4.01 -20.93
N LYS A 7 -0.47 2.84 -21.01
CA LYS A 7 -1.76 2.65 -21.71
C LYS A 7 -2.89 3.04 -20.78
N GLY A 8 -3.70 4.03 -21.17
CA GLY A 8 -4.81 4.48 -20.34
C GLY A 8 -5.57 5.63 -20.97
N PHE A 9 -6.43 6.24 -20.16
CA PHE A 9 -7.28 7.37 -20.55
C PHE A 9 -6.85 8.62 -19.78
N CYS A 10 -7.05 9.79 -20.40
CA CYS A 10 -6.86 11.08 -19.74
C CYS A 10 -8.22 11.66 -19.37
N GLN A 11 -8.35 12.13 -18.12
CA GLN A 11 -9.51 12.87 -17.66
C GLN A 11 -9.02 14.18 -17.04
N VAL A 12 -9.61 15.31 -17.46
CA VAL A 12 -9.29 16.64 -16.94
C VAL A 12 -10.59 17.29 -16.47
N VAL A 13 -10.55 17.92 -15.30
CA VAL A 13 -11.67 18.69 -14.75
C VAL A 13 -11.23 20.11 -14.44
N VAL A 14 -12.09 21.08 -14.74
CA VAL A 14 -11.92 22.48 -14.35
C VAL A 14 -12.84 22.74 -13.16
N ALA A 15 -12.29 23.25 -12.07
CA ALA A 15 -13.02 23.52 -10.84
C ALA A 15 -12.50 24.81 -10.18
N ASN A 16 -13.36 25.48 -9.41
CA ASN A 16 -13.01 26.72 -8.70
C ASN A 16 -11.94 26.51 -7.63
N LYS A 17 -11.87 25.30 -7.06
CA LYS A 17 -10.85 24.92 -6.07
C LYS A 17 -10.28 23.55 -6.40
N VAL A 18 -8.97 23.42 -6.29
CA VAL A 18 -8.24 22.16 -6.54
C VAL A 18 -8.79 21.00 -5.71
N ARG A 19 -9.06 21.24 -4.43
CA ARG A 19 -9.62 20.22 -3.51
C ARG A 19 -10.97 19.67 -3.98
N GLU A 20 -11.84 20.53 -4.52
CA GLU A 20 -13.15 20.13 -5.03
C GLU A 20 -12.98 19.31 -6.32
N GLY A 21 -12.11 19.77 -7.23
CA GLY A 21 -11.78 19.02 -8.45
C GLY A 21 -11.22 17.62 -8.18
N ILE A 22 -10.29 17.48 -7.23
CA ILE A 22 -9.74 16.19 -6.82
C ILE A 22 -10.84 15.27 -6.26
N ALA A 23 -11.70 15.79 -5.38
CA ALA A 23 -12.79 15.01 -4.80
C ALA A 23 -13.77 14.51 -5.88
N HIS A 24 -14.11 15.35 -6.86
CA HIS A 24 -14.97 14.95 -7.98
C HIS A 24 -14.32 13.84 -8.81
N LEU A 25 -13.03 13.95 -9.13
CA LEU A 25 -12.31 12.91 -9.89
C LEU A 25 -12.32 11.57 -9.14
N ILE A 26 -12.05 11.57 -7.85
CA ILE A 26 -12.03 10.33 -7.03
C ILE A 26 -13.41 9.65 -7.00
N GLN A 27 -14.51 10.41 -7.04
CA GLN A 27 -15.85 9.83 -6.91
C GLN A 27 -16.47 9.44 -8.25
N SER A 28 -16.09 10.12 -9.34
CA SER A 28 -16.80 10.04 -10.62
C SER A 28 -15.99 9.49 -11.79
N CYS A 29 -14.67 9.29 -11.64
CA CYS A 29 -13.87 8.70 -12.71
C CYS A 29 -14.24 7.24 -13.00
N GLY A 30 -14.42 6.93 -14.29
CA GLY A 30 -14.79 5.60 -14.79
C GLY A 30 -16.17 5.57 -15.43
N LEU A 31 -16.55 4.41 -15.97
CA LEU A 31 -17.84 4.20 -16.62
C LEU A 31 -18.41 2.83 -16.21
N GLY A 32 -19.58 2.84 -15.58
CA GLY A 32 -20.24 1.61 -15.11
C GLY A 32 -19.36 0.84 -14.12
N GLY A 33 -19.07 -0.43 -14.44
CA GLY A 33 -18.18 -1.28 -13.64
C GLY A 33 -16.68 -0.99 -13.84
N MET A 34 -16.29 -0.28 -14.91
CA MET A 34 -14.90 0.11 -15.14
C MET A 34 -14.56 1.37 -14.35
N LYS A 35 -14.26 1.19 -13.07
CA LYS A 35 -13.83 2.25 -12.14
C LYS A 35 -12.45 1.93 -11.58
N HIS A 36 -11.70 2.97 -11.22
CA HIS A 36 -10.45 2.80 -10.48
C HIS A 36 -10.69 2.18 -9.10
N ASN A 37 -9.70 1.46 -8.59
CA ASN A 37 -9.69 0.86 -7.26
C ASN A 37 -8.59 1.43 -6.35
N THR A 38 -7.68 2.23 -6.92
CA THR A 38 -6.51 2.77 -6.24
C THR A 38 -6.28 4.20 -6.71
N VAL A 39 -6.09 5.12 -5.77
CA VAL A 39 -5.63 6.49 -6.01
C VAL A 39 -4.11 6.52 -5.77
N VAL A 40 -3.36 7.10 -6.70
CA VAL A 40 -1.93 7.34 -6.54
C VAL A 40 -1.69 8.84 -6.48
N LEU A 41 -1.06 9.33 -5.40
CA LEU A 41 -0.86 10.76 -5.16
C LEU A 41 0.57 11.04 -4.68
N GLY A 42 1.24 12.00 -5.28
CA GLY A 42 2.59 12.41 -4.86
C GLY A 42 2.61 13.03 -3.46
N TRP A 43 3.70 12.81 -2.72
CA TRP A 43 3.94 13.44 -1.43
C TRP A 43 3.99 14.98 -1.53
N PRO A 44 3.35 15.74 -0.61
CA PRO A 44 3.41 17.20 -0.63
C PRO A 44 4.79 17.70 -0.16
N TYR A 45 5.72 17.96 -1.07
CA TYR A 45 7.05 18.50 -0.71
C TYR A 45 6.97 19.92 -0.16
N GLY A 46 7.95 20.29 0.67
CA GLY A 46 8.06 21.65 1.23
C GLY A 46 6.97 22.04 2.23
N TRP A 47 6.08 21.12 2.61
CA TRP A 47 4.89 21.44 3.41
C TRP A 47 5.19 21.99 4.81
N ARG A 48 6.37 21.68 5.37
CA ARG A 48 6.82 22.21 6.67
C ARG A 48 7.42 23.60 6.56
N GLN A 49 8.03 23.91 5.42
CA GLN A 49 8.72 25.17 5.15
C GLN A 49 7.78 26.23 4.57
N SER A 50 6.68 25.80 3.96
CA SER A 50 5.66 26.68 3.40
C SER A 50 4.76 27.21 4.52
N GLU A 51 4.64 28.54 4.60
CA GLU A 51 3.64 29.20 5.46
C GLU A 51 2.21 28.94 4.98
N ASP A 52 2.03 28.64 3.70
CA ASP A 52 0.73 28.33 3.12
C ASP A 52 0.26 26.91 3.51
N PRO A 53 -0.81 26.77 4.31
CA PRO A 53 -1.29 25.45 4.74
C PRO A 53 -2.07 24.72 3.64
N ARG A 54 -2.37 25.37 2.50
CA ARG A 54 -3.21 24.78 1.44
C ARG A 54 -2.64 23.47 0.90
N SER A 55 -1.31 23.36 0.77
CA SER A 55 -0.65 22.17 0.23
C SER A 55 -0.92 20.91 1.06
N TRP A 56 -0.54 20.91 2.34
CA TRP A 56 -0.76 19.73 3.21
C TRP A 56 -2.24 19.53 3.54
N LYS A 57 -3.06 20.59 3.65
CA LYS A 57 -4.51 20.45 3.85
C LYS A 57 -5.19 19.78 2.66
N THR A 58 -4.73 20.07 1.43
CA THR A 58 -5.24 19.41 0.22
C THR A 58 -4.84 17.93 0.20
N PHE A 59 -3.60 17.61 0.59
CA PHE A 59 -3.16 16.22 0.73
C PHE A 59 -4.03 15.45 1.75
N ILE A 60 -4.20 15.96 2.97
CA ILE A 60 -5.04 15.33 4.00
C ILE A 60 -6.51 15.21 3.54
N GLY A 61 -7.04 16.23 2.88
CA GLY A 61 -8.38 16.17 2.29
C GLY A 61 -8.51 15.06 1.26
N THR A 62 -7.48 14.84 0.45
CA THR A 62 -7.43 13.77 -0.57
C THR A 62 -7.37 12.39 0.07
N VAL A 63 -6.56 12.21 1.13
CA VAL A 63 -6.52 10.97 1.92
C VAL A 63 -7.91 10.64 2.44
N ARG A 64 -8.56 11.58 3.13
CA ARG A 64 -9.92 11.41 3.68
C ARG A 64 -10.94 11.05 2.60
N CYS A 65 -10.89 11.74 1.46
CA CYS A 65 -11.80 11.47 0.34
C CYS A 65 -11.58 10.06 -0.24
N THR A 66 -10.33 9.62 -0.34
CA THR A 66 -9.98 8.28 -0.86
C THR A 66 -10.47 7.18 0.07
N THR A 67 -10.24 7.33 1.38
CA THR A 67 -10.71 6.39 2.40
C THR A 67 -12.25 6.33 2.45
N ALA A 68 -12.93 7.47 2.38
CA ALA A 68 -14.39 7.53 2.36
C ALA A 68 -15.00 6.89 1.10
N ALA A 69 -14.26 6.87 -0.01
CA ALA A 69 -14.66 6.18 -1.24
C ALA A 69 -14.31 4.67 -1.22
N HIS A 70 -13.75 4.14 -0.13
CA HIS A 70 -13.29 2.76 0.00
C HIS A 70 -12.28 2.34 -1.09
N LEU A 71 -11.39 3.26 -1.47
CA LEU A 71 -10.33 3.02 -2.44
C LEU A 71 -8.98 2.83 -1.73
N ALA A 72 -8.09 2.05 -2.33
CA ALA A 72 -6.70 2.00 -1.88
C ALA A 72 -5.98 3.31 -2.20
N LEU A 73 -4.98 3.67 -1.40
CA LEU A 73 -4.16 4.87 -1.59
C LEU A 73 -2.68 4.49 -1.62
N LEU A 74 -1.97 4.91 -2.67
CA LEU A 74 -0.52 4.81 -2.76
C LEU A 74 0.10 6.21 -2.81
N VAL A 75 1.02 6.48 -1.89
CA VAL A 75 1.70 7.78 -1.80
C VAL A 75 3.19 7.60 -2.03
N PRO A 76 3.68 7.68 -3.29
CA PRO A 76 5.10 7.66 -3.54
C PRO A 76 5.75 8.96 -3.05
N LYS A 77 6.79 8.80 -2.24
CA LYS A 77 7.62 9.90 -1.72
C LYS A 77 8.97 9.88 -2.42
N ASN A 78 9.53 11.06 -2.62
CA ASN A 78 10.81 11.30 -3.30
C ASN A 78 10.82 10.78 -4.76
N VAL A 79 9.71 11.00 -5.49
CA VAL A 79 9.52 10.52 -6.89
C VAL A 79 10.58 11.01 -7.88
N SER A 80 11.23 12.13 -7.60
CA SER A 80 12.34 12.64 -8.41
C SER A 80 13.56 11.72 -8.43
N PHE A 81 13.67 10.80 -7.46
CA PHE A 81 14.76 9.82 -7.37
C PHE A 81 14.35 8.43 -7.88
N TYR A 82 13.14 8.28 -8.41
CA TYR A 82 12.73 7.01 -9.01
C TYR A 82 13.46 6.77 -10.33
N PRO A 83 13.81 5.52 -10.65
CA PRO A 83 14.49 5.20 -11.91
C PRO A 83 13.57 5.46 -13.10
N SER A 84 14.16 5.92 -14.19
CA SER A 84 13.49 5.92 -15.50
C SER A 84 13.35 4.50 -16.07
N ASN A 85 12.57 4.38 -17.14
CA ASN A 85 12.39 3.11 -17.85
C ASN A 85 13.67 2.52 -18.48
N HIS A 86 14.75 3.29 -18.54
CA HIS A 86 16.05 2.90 -19.11
C HIS A 86 17.07 2.49 -18.04
N GLU A 87 16.87 2.91 -16.79
CA GLU A 87 17.76 2.63 -15.67
C GLU A 87 17.33 1.31 -15.02
N ARG A 88 18.10 0.24 -15.28
CA ARG A 88 17.83 -1.08 -14.70
C ARG A 88 18.76 -1.33 -13.55
N TYR A 89 18.21 -1.77 -12.42
CA TYR A 89 19.03 -2.24 -11.32
C TYR A 89 19.64 -3.59 -11.68
N ASN A 90 20.95 -3.71 -11.48
CA ASN A 90 21.67 -4.98 -11.64
C ASN A 90 21.54 -5.87 -10.41
N GLU A 91 21.37 -5.24 -9.25
CA GLU A 91 21.13 -5.84 -7.94
C GLU A 91 20.46 -4.78 -7.05
N GLY A 92 19.97 -5.20 -5.89
CA GLY A 92 19.34 -4.30 -4.93
C GLY A 92 18.23 -5.02 -4.16
N ASN A 93 17.66 -4.35 -3.17
CA ASN A 93 16.60 -4.89 -2.34
C ASN A 93 15.32 -4.06 -2.47
N ILE A 94 14.18 -4.74 -2.37
CA ILE A 94 12.87 -4.14 -2.15
C ILE A 94 12.46 -4.57 -0.75
N ASP A 95 12.50 -3.62 0.18
CA ASP A 95 12.22 -3.85 1.59
C ASP A 95 10.77 -3.48 1.89
N VAL A 96 10.03 -4.44 2.43
CA VAL A 96 8.61 -4.31 2.78
C VAL A 96 8.49 -4.35 4.30
N TRP A 97 8.04 -3.24 4.88
CA TRP A 97 7.75 -3.16 6.32
C TRP A 97 6.28 -3.48 6.57
N TRP A 98 6.02 -4.72 6.96
CA TRP A 98 4.70 -5.23 7.27
C TRP A 98 4.37 -5.03 8.75
N ILE A 99 4.00 -3.79 9.09
CA ILE A 99 3.67 -3.39 10.46
C ILE A 99 2.18 -3.64 10.77
N VAL A 100 1.31 -3.56 9.75
CA VAL A 100 -0.15 -3.75 9.86
C VAL A 100 -0.64 -4.63 8.74
N HIS A 101 -1.62 -5.51 9.04
CA HIS A 101 -2.27 -6.33 8.04
C HIS A 101 -3.16 -5.49 7.11
N ASP A 102 -2.79 -5.41 5.84
CA ASP A 102 -3.45 -4.64 4.77
C ASP A 102 -4.13 -5.55 3.72
N GLY A 103 -4.48 -6.77 4.10
CA GLY A 103 -5.08 -7.75 3.20
C GLY A 103 -4.10 -8.32 2.15
N GLY A 104 -2.79 -8.18 2.36
CA GLY A 104 -1.76 -8.75 1.49
C GLY A 104 -1.34 -7.85 0.33
N MET A 105 -1.86 -6.62 0.25
CA MET A 105 -1.48 -5.65 -0.79
C MET A 105 0.02 -5.32 -0.73
N LEU A 106 0.61 -5.21 0.46
CA LEU A 106 2.04 -4.96 0.69
C LEU A 106 2.94 -6.07 0.14
N MET A 107 2.44 -7.30 -0.03
CA MET A 107 3.15 -8.38 -0.70
C MET A 107 2.91 -8.39 -2.21
N LEU A 108 1.70 -8.02 -2.64
CA LEU A 108 1.33 -7.99 -4.05
C LEU A 108 2.08 -6.91 -4.85
N LEU A 109 2.19 -5.70 -4.29
CA LEU A 109 2.85 -4.57 -4.96
C LEU A 109 4.31 -4.87 -5.37
N PRO A 110 5.21 -5.31 -4.48
CA PRO A 110 6.59 -5.62 -4.86
C PRO A 110 6.68 -6.84 -5.77
N PHE A 111 5.77 -7.83 -5.63
CA PHE A 111 5.68 -8.97 -6.56
C PHE A 111 5.39 -8.52 -8.00
N LEU A 112 4.41 -7.62 -8.18
CA LEU A 112 4.09 -7.04 -9.48
C LEU A 112 5.22 -6.15 -10.00
N LEU A 113 5.84 -5.36 -9.12
CA LEU A 113 6.95 -4.47 -9.47
C LEU A 113 8.15 -5.26 -10.02
N LYS A 114 8.49 -6.40 -9.41
CA LYS A 114 9.57 -7.30 -9.87
C LYS A 114 9.33 -7.92 -11.25
N GLN A 115 8.10 -7.93 -11.76
CA GLN A 115 7.84 -8.37 -13.14
C GLN A 115 8.41 -7.39 -14.17
N HIS A 116 8.61 -6.13 -13.79
CA HIS A 116 9.17 -5.11 -14.67
C HIS A 116 10.69 -5.20 -14.77
N LYS A 117 11.23 -4.97 -15.99
CA LYS A 117 12.67 -5.04 -16.32
C LYS A 117 13.60 -4.20 -15.43
N VAL A 118 13.08 -3.13 -14.82
CA VAL A 118 13.85 -2.22 -13.94
C VAL A 118 14.17 -2.89 -12.61
N TRP A 119 13.20 -3.63 -12.04
CA TRP A 119 13.24 -4.16 -10.67
C TRP A 119 13.43 -5.69 -10.63
N ARG A 120 13.43 -6.36 -11.77
CA ARG A 120 13.46 -7.83 -11.88
C ARG A 120 14.63 -8.50 -11.15
N LYS A 121 15.77 -7.83 -11.06
CA LYS A 121 16.97 -8.36 -10.37
C LYS A 121 17.03 -7.98 -8.89
N CYS A 122 16.06 -7.24 -8.37
CA CYS A 122 16.02 -6.88 -6.96
C CYS A 122 15.52 -8.08 -6.12
N LYS A 123 16.13 -8.29 -4.96
CA LYS A 123 15.67 -9.25 -3.95
C LYS A 123 14.57 -8.63 -3.10
N MET A 124 13.63 -9.44 -2.64
CA MET A 124 12.55 -8.95 -1.78
C MET A 124 12.84 -9.36 -0.35
N ARG A 125 12.70 -8.42 0.60
CA ARG A 125 12.84 -8.67 2.03
C ARG A 125 11.61 -8.14 2.76
N ILE A 126 11.04 -8.96 3.64
CA ILE A 126 9.83 -8.64 4.38
C ILE A 126 10.21 -8.57 5.86
N PHE A 127 9.98 -7.41 6.45
CA PHE A 127 10.18 -7.12 7.85
C PHE A 127 8.81 -7.07 8.53
N THR A 128 8.52 -8.01 9.42
CA THR A 128 7.31 -8.00 10.24
C THR A 128 7.66 -7.60 11.67
N VAL A 129 6.76 -6.89 12.34
CA VAL A 129 6.98 -6.43 13.71
C VAL A 129 6.29 -7.36 14.70
N ALA A 130 7.03 -7.85 15.68
CA ALA A 130 6.52 -8.66 16.79
C ALA A 130 6.58 -7.86 18.10
N GLN A 131 5.59 -8.07 18.97
CA GLN A 131 5.58 -7.57 20.34
C GLN A 131 6.38 -8.52 21.25
N MET A 132 6.79 -8.05 22.43
CA MET A 132 7.62 -8.83 23.37
C MET A 132 6.95 -10.11 23.87
N ASP A 133 5.62 -10.16 23.84
CA ASP A 133 4.77 -11.29 24.21
C ASP A 133 4.44 -12.23 23.02
N ASP A 134 4.78 -11.84 21.79
CA ASP A 134 4.58 -12.66 20.60
C ASP A 134 5.67 -13.73 20.45
N ASN A 135 5.30 -14.88 19.87
CA ASN A 135 6.27 -15.90 19.48
C ASN A 135 6.89 -15.56 18.12
N SER A 136 7.98 -14.79 18.14
CA SER A 136 8.69 -14.33 16.94
C SER A 136 9.19 -15.48 16.04
N ILE A 137 9.60 -16.61 16.63
CA ILE A 137 10.06 -17.80 15.89
C ILE A 137 8.90 -18.41 15.11
N GLN A 138 7.75 -18.60 15.75
CA GLN A 138 6.56 -19.18 15.11
C GLN A 138 6.04 -18.24 14.00
N MET A 139 5.97 -16.93 14.28
CA MET A 139 5.56 -15.92 13.29
C MET A 139 6.43 -15.95 12.04
N LYS A 140 7.76 -16.06 12.21
CA LYS A 140 8.71 -16.19 11.08
C LYS A 140 8.42 -17.44 10.25
N LYS A 141 8.18 -18.57 10.91
CA LYS A 141 7.92 -19.86 10.25
C LYS A 141 6.60 -19.85 9.48
N ASP A 142 5.55 -19.28 10.07
CA ASP A 142 4.23 -19.20 9.44
C ASP A 142 4.26 -18.27 8.23
N LEU A 143 4.91 -17.11 8.35
CA LEU A 143 5.08 -16.19 7.22
C LEU A 143 5.92 -16.80 6.10
N ALA A 144 7.02 -17.51 6.41
CA ALA A 144 7.80 -18.22 5.41
C ALA A 144 6.98 -19.32 4.70
N THR A 145 6.16 -20.05 5.45
CA THR A 145 5.27 -21.08 4.90
C THR A 145 4.20 -20.46 4.00
N PHE A 146 3.62 -19.34 4.40
CA PHE A 146 2.63 -18.60 3.62
C PHE A 146 3.21 -18.12 2.29
N LEU A 147 4.39 -17.50 2.29
CA LEU A 147 5.07 -17.05 1.08
C LEU A 147 5.42 -18.21 0.14
N TYR A 148 5.85 -19.34 0.70
CA TYR A 148 6.10 -20.56 -0.07
C TYR A 148 4.83 -21.04 -0.80
N GLN A 149 3.69 -21.06 -0.10
CA GLN A 149 2.41 -21.44 -0.71
C GLN A 149 1.99 -20.48 -1.84
N LEU A 150 2.28 -19.18 -1.70
CA LEU A 150 2.04 -18.17 -2.73
C LEU A 150 3.09 -18.15 -3.85
N ARG A 151 4.17 -18.94 -3.74
CA ARG A 151 5.33 -18.94 -4.66
C ARG A 151 5.98 -17.56 -4.76
N ILE A 152 6.01 -16.84 -3.64
CA ILE A 152 6.64 -15.53 -3.53
C ILE A 152 8.03 -15.74 -2.90
N GLU A 153 9.08 -15.46 -3.66
CA GLU A 153 10.45 -15.53 -3.19
C GLU A 153 10.84 -14.24 -2.43
N ALA A 154 10.92 -14.34 -1.11
CA ALA A 154 11.34 -13.25 -0.24
C ALA A 154 12.06 -13.76 1.02
N GLU A 155 13.00 -12.95 1.52
CA GLU A 155 13.61 -13.15 2.84
C GLU A 155 12.68 -12.59 3.91
N VAL A 156 12.51 -13.30 5.03
CA VAL A 156 11.64 -12.88 6.14
C VAL A 156 12.46 -12.59 7.38
N GLU A 157 12.27 -11.40 7.94
CA GLU A 157 12.86 -10.96 9.19
C GLU A 157 11.77 -10.48 10.15
N VAL A 158 11.89 -10.89 11.41
CA VAL A 158 10.98 -10.47 12.48
C VAL A 158 11.74 -9.50 13.37
N VAL A 159 11.22 -8.30 13.51
CA VAL A 159 11.81 -7.22 14.31
C VAL A 159 10.96 -7.04 15.56
N GLU A 160 11.57 -7.21 16.72
CA GLU A 160 10.89 -6.99 18.00
C GLU A 160 10.90 -5.48 18.32
N MET A 161 9.73 -4.92 18.62
CA MET A 161 9.57 -3.51 18.96
C MET A 161 8.71 -3.34 20.21
N HIS A 162 8.97 -2.27 20.96
CA HIS A 162 8.21 -1.98 22.18
C HIS A 162 6.85 -1.36 21.84
N ASN A 163 5.84 -1.62 22.67
CA ASN A 163 4.45 -1.17 22.44
C ASN A 163 4.31 0.36 22.33
N SER A 164 5.17 1.11 23.00
CA SER A 164 5.23 2.58 22.88
C SER A 164 5.47 3.03 21.44
N ASP A 165 6.32 2.31 20.71
CA ASP A 165 6.87 2.72 19.43
C ASP A 165 5.89 2.43 18.28
N ILE A 166 5.02 1.44 18.48
CA ILE A 166 3.98 1.02 17.52
C ILE A 166 2.56 1.35 18.00
N SER A 167 2.42 2.16 19.06
CA SER A 167 1.15 2.46 19.72
C SER A 167 0.07 3.02 18.79
N ALA A 168 0.46 3.84 17.80
CA ALA A 168 -0.45 4.37 16.78
C ALA A 168 -1.07 3.28 15.89
N TYR A 169 -0.36 2.16 15.71
CA TYR A 169 -0.77 1.05 14.86
C TYR A 169 -1.50 -0.05 15.64
N THR A 170 -1.17 -0.26 16.92
CA THR A 170 -1.81 -1.29 17.76
C THR A 170 -3.25 -0.94 18.13
N TYR A 171 -3.59 0.33 18.32
CA TYR A 171 -4.96 0.74 18.63
C TYR A 171 -5.93 0.52 17.45
N GLU A 172 -5.52 0.90 16.23
CA GLU A 172 -6.33 0.66 15.02
C GLU A 172 -6.43 -0.82 14.67
N ARG A 173 -5.38 -1.62 14.96
CA ARG A 173 -5.35 -3.07 14.68
C ARG A 173 -6.51 -3.80 15.35
N THR A 174 -6.81 -3.51 16.62
CA THR A 174 -7.92 -4.17 17.35
C THR A 174 -9.30 -3.85 16.74
N LEU A 175 -9.57 -2.57 16.43
CA LEU A 175 -10.87 -2.14 15.92
C LEU A 175 -11.13 -2.63 14.48
N MET A 176 -10.09 -2.59 13.63
CA MET A 176 -10.18 -3.03 12.23
C MET A 176 -10.21 -4.55 12.10
N MET A 177 -9.55 -5.30 13.00
CA MET A 177 -9.60 -6.77 13.02
C MET A 177 -11.02 -7.31 13.27
N GLU A 178 -11.79 -6.65 14.13
CA GLU A 178 -13.19 -7.03 14.37
C GLU A 178 -14.07 -6.81 13.13
N GLN A 179 -13.95 -5.65 12.47
CA GLN A 179 -14.68 -5.36 11.23
C GLN A 179 -14.26 -6.30 10.09
N ARG A 180 -12.96 -6.59 9.95
CA ARG A 180 -12.44 -7.54 8.95
C ARG A 180 -12.99 -8.96 9.20
N SER A 181 -13.02 -9.40 10.45
CA SER A 181 -13.59 -10.71 10.83
C SER A 181 -15.07 -10.81 10.47
N GLN A 182 -15.84 -9.71 10.60
CA GLN A 182 -17.23 -9.67 10.17
C GLN A 182 -17.37 -9.72 8.64
N MET A 183 -16.51 -9.02 7.90
CA MET A 183 -16.49 -9.03 6.43
C MET A 183 -16.13 -10.42 5.88
N LEU A 184 -15.11 -11.09 6.44
CA LEU A 184 -14.70 -12.44 6.04
C LEU A 184 -15.75 -13.51 6.38
N ARG A 185 -16.62 -13.26 7.37
CA ARG A 185 -17.80 -14.10 7.63
C ARG A 185 -18.87 -13.94 6.56
N GLN A 186 -19.03 -12.73 6.01
CA GLN A 186 -19.97 -12.44 4.92
C GLN A 186 -19.47 -12.97 3.58
N MET A 187 -18.15 -12.98 3.36
CA MET A 187 -17.54 -13.68 2.24
C MET A 187 -17.71 -15.20 2.44
N ARG A 188 -18.31 -15.88 1.47
CA ARG A 188 -18.48 -17.34 1.45
C ARG A 188 -17.15 -18.06 1.14
N LEU A 189 -16.10 -17.72 1.87
CA LEU A 189 -14.78 -18.33 1.74
C LEU A 189 -14.89 -19.81 2.10
N THR A 190 -14.21 -20.64 1.31
CA THR A 190 -14.00 -22.04 1.66
C THR A 190 -13.18 -22.13 2.94
N LYS A 191 -13.31 -23.24 3.67
CA LYS A 191 -12.59 -23.45 4.94
C LYS A 191 -11.08 -23.25 4.79
N THR A 192 -10.53 -23.66 3.65
CA THR A 192 -9.11 -23.54 3.27
C THR A 192 -8.67 -22.10 3.01
N GLU A 193 -9.55 -21.24 2.48
CA GLU A 193 -9.26 -19.81 2.27
C GLU A 193 -9.34 -19.05 3.60
N ARG A 194 -10.29 -19.42 4.46
CA ARG A 194 -10.48 -18.80 5.77
C ARG A 194 -9.33 -19.09 6.75
N GLU A 195 -8.75 -20.29 6.69
CA GLU A 195 -7.57 -20.69 7.50
C GLU A 195 -6.24 -20.06 7.02
N ARG A 196 -6.19 -19.48 5.81
CA ARG A 196 -4.98 -18.81 5.27
C ARG A 196 -4.93 -17.31 5.55
N GLU A 197 -6.04 -16.71 5.98
CA GLU A 197 -6.17 -15.26 6.24
C GLU A 197 -6.11 -14.88 7.72
N VAL A 198 -6.11 -15.85 8.63
CA VAL A 198 -6.02 -15.69 10.10
C VAL A 198 -4.58 -15.76 10.55
#